data_AF-A0A350KLA5-F1
#
_entry.id   AF-A0A350KLA5-F1
#
_cell.length_a   1.000
_cell.length_b   1.000
_cell.length_c   1.000
_cell.angle_alpha   90.00
_cell.angle_beta   90.00
_cell.angle_gamma   90.00
#
_symmetry.space_group_name_H-M   'P 1'
#
loop_
_entity.id
_entity.type
_entity.pdbx_description
1 polymer ?
#
loop_
_entity_poly.entity_id
_entity_poly.type
_entity_poly.pdbx_seq_one_letter_code
_entity_poly.pdbx_strand_id
1 'polypeptide(L)'
;MTHEQTGTCERCGKSEQLCVCTDAEPFDNKHAVLILQHPQEQDKELGTAGIIVSALKNARLEIALSRPSLAAVLKHPADPKKWGVLYLGAQNETPVAPGLYAVGRKGGLLDDTAERVKGLDGIILLDGSWSQAKALWWRNPWLLKTQRLLLVPQKR
;
A
#
# COMPACT_ATOMS: atom_id res chain seq x y z
N MET A 1 -25.84 -4.91 33.35
CA MET A 1 -25.09 -3.78 32.75
C MET A 1 -23.78 -4.37 32.26
N THR A 2 -23.72 -4.77 31.00
CA THR A 2 -22.52 -5.33 30.38
C THR A 2 -21.55 -4.19 30.11
N HIS A 3 -20.38 -4.22 30.73
CA HIS A 3 -19.32 -3.26 30.44
C HIS A 3 -18.86 -3.47 29.00
N GLU A 4 -19.25 -2.57 28.12
CA GLU A 4 -18.73 -2.47 26.76
C GLU A 4 -17.27 -1.97 26.87
N GLN A 5 -16.31 -2.86 26.68
CA GLN A 5 -14.90 -2.47 26.69
C GLN A 5 -14.62 -1.63 25.43
N THR A 6 -14.58 -0.31 25.63
CA THR A 6 -14.25 0.70 24.63
C THR A 6 -12.74 0.87 24.51
N GLY A 7 -12.01 -0.19 24.18
CA GLY A 7 -10.58 -0.15 23.92
C GLY A 7 -10.26 -0.04 22.43
N THR A 8 -9.21 0.69 22.08
CA THR A 8 -8.56 0.62 20.77
C THR A 8 -7.25 -0.13 20.87
N CYS A 9 -6.95 -0.98 19.89
CA CYS A 9 -5.71 -1.72 19.81
C CYS A 9 -4.56 -0.77 19.46
N GLU A 10 -3.53 -0.72 20.29
CA GLU A 10 -2.34 0.12 20.06
C GLU A 10 -1.54 -0.29 18.81
N ARG A 11 -1.70 -1.53 18.32
CA ARG A 11 -0.97 -2.02 17.13
C ARG A 11 -1.61 -1.60 15.81
N CYS A 12 -2.93 -1.75 15.69
CA CYS A 12 -3.65 -1.50 14.44
C CYS A 12 -4.64 -0.33 14.48
N GLY A 13 -4.85 0.28 15.65
CA GLY A 13 -5.78 1.39 15.86
C GLY A 13 -7.27 1.02 15.82
N LYS A 14 -7.61 -0.27 15.72
CA LYS A 14 -9.00 -0.75 15.68
C LYS A 14 -9.63 -0.85 17.05
N SER A 15 -10.96 -0.78 17.13
CA SER A 15 -11.68 -1.24 18.31
C SER A 15 -11.32 -2.71 18.59
N GLU A 16 -11.34 -3.10 19.86
CA GLU A 16 -11.04 -4.49 20.26
C GLU A 16 -11.93 -5.51 19.55
N GLN A 17 -13.19 -5.16 19.27
CA GLN A 17 -14.15 -6.01 18.56
C GLN A 17 -13.76 -6.30 17.10
N LEU A 18 -13.03 -5.39 16.46
CA LEU A 18 -12.59 -5.51 15.05
C LEU A 18 -11.09 -5.85 14.93
N CYS A 19 -10.40 -5.95 16.07
CA CYS A 19 -8.98 -6.24 16.10
C CYS A 19 -8.72 -7.72 15.89
N VAL A 20 -7.73 -8.04 15.06
CA VAL A 20 -7.21 -9.40 14.84
C VAL A 20 -5.72 -9.53 15.18
N CYS A 21 -5.14 -8.53 15.84
CA CYS A 21 -3.69 -8.48 16.12
C CYS A 21 -3.23 -9.53 17.13
N THR A 22 -4.12 -10.07 17.96
CA THR A 22 -3.78 -11.11 18.94
C THR A 22 -3.41 -12.42 18.24
N ASP A 23 -4.11 -12.75 17.16
CA ASP A 23 -3.91 -13.99 16.40
C ASP A 23 -2.96 -13.80 15.21
N ALA A 24 -2.57 -12.56 14.91
CA ALA A 24 -1.68 -12.24 13.80
C ALA A 24 -0.21 -12.32 14.23
N GLU A 25 0.49 -13.36 13.80
CA GLU A 25 1.96 -13.36 13.82
C GLU A 25 2.49 -12.43 12.72
N PRO A 26 3.37 -11.46 13.04
CA PRO A 26 3.94 -10.58 12.03
C PRO A 26 4.74 -11.34 10.98
N PHE A 27 4.34 -11.18 9.71
CA PHE A 27 5.04 -11.75 8.57
C PHE A 27 6.32 -10.96 8.28
N ASP A 28 7.43 -11.67 8.14
CA ASP A 28 8.74 -11.10 7.84
C ASP A 28 8.86 -10.78 6.34
N ASN A 29 8.33 -9.63 5.94
CA ASN A 29 8.36 -9.19 4.55
C ASN A 29 9.70 -8.56 4.17
N LYS A 30 10.36 -9.14 3.16
CA LYS A 30 11.60 -8.63 2.58
C LYS A 30 11.48 -7.20 2.05
N HIS A 31 10.44 -6.92 1.25
CA HIS A 31 10.23 -5.61 0.65
C HIS A 31 9.41 -4.75 1.60
N ALA A 32 9.83 -3.50 1.81
CA ALA A 32 9.06 -2.56 2.62
C ALA A 32 7.67 -2.32 2.03
N VAL A 33 6.66 -2.10 2.87
CA VAL A 33 5.30 -1.77 2.44
C VAL A 33 4.93 -0.39 2.96
N LEU A 34 4.72 0.55 2.06
CA LEU A 34 4.18 1.87 2.40
C LEU A 34 2.71 1.92 2.00
N ILE A 35 1.82 2.10 2.96
CA ILE A 35 0.41 2.42 2.71
C ILE A 35 0.27 3.93 2.78
N LEU A 36 -0.01 4.58 1.65
CA LEU A 36 -0.35 5.99 1.57
C LEU A 36 -1.87 6.10 1.58
N GLN A 37 -2.43 6.49 2.72
CA GLN A 37 -3.87 6.53 2.94
C GLN A 37 -4.41 7.95 2.78
N HIS A 38 -5.54 8.05 2.07
CA HIS A 38 -6.24 9.31 1.92
C HIS A 38 -6.83 9.77 3.27
N PRO A 39 -6.73 11.05 3.67
CA PRO A 39 -7.15 11.49 5.01
C PRO A 39 -8.63 11.21 5.35
N GLN A 40 -9.51 11.15 4.35
CA GLN A 40 -10.93 10.80 4.55
C GLN A 40 -11.17 9.32 4.90
N GLU A 41 -10.16 8.45 4.76
CA GLU A 41 -10.27 7.02 5.05
C GLU A 41 -9.84 6.67 6.48
N GLN A 42 -9.16 7.59 7.18
CA GLN A 42 -8.56 7.33 8.49
C GLN A 42 -9.60 6.91 9.56
N ASP A 43 -10.80 7.48 9.49
CA ASP A 43 -11.85 7.33 10.49
C ASP A 43 -12.82 6.18 10.14
N LYS A 44 -12.49 5.35 9.15
CA LYS A 44 -13.35 4.22 8.77
C LYS A 44 -13.13 3.05 9.72
N GLU A 45 -14.19 2.73 10.47
CA GLU A 45 -14.25 1.56 11.36
C GLU A 45 -13.82 0.25 10.69
N LEU A 46 -14.02 0.10 9.38
CA LEU A 46 -13.66 -1.09 8.60
C LEU A 46 -12.31 -0.99 7.83
N GLY A 47 -11.56 0.12 7.92
CA GLY A 47 -10.30 0.30 7.18
C GLY A 47 -9.21 -0.74 7.55
N THR A 48 -8.56 -1.37 6.58
CA THR A 48 -7.62 -2.48 6.85
C THR A 48 -6.16 -2.06 6.97
N ALA A 49 -5.84 -0.79 6.66
CA ALA A 49 -4.46 -0.30 6.61
C ALA A 49 -3.67 -0.53 7.91
N GLY A 50 -4.27 -0.22 9.07
CA GLY A 50 -3.63 -0.43 10.37
C GLY A 50 -3.38 -1.91 10.68
N ILE A 51 -4.28 -2.80 10.25
CA ILE A 51 -4.12 -4.26 10.42
C ILE A 51 -2.98 -4.77 9.55
N ILE A 52 -2.86 -4.29 8.30
CA ILE A 52 -1.75 -4.68 7.42
C ILE A 52 -0.42 -4.24 8.02
N VAL A 53 -0.34 -3.02 8.57
CA VAL A 53 0.88 -2.52 9.20
C VAL A 53 1.25 -3.30 10.46
N SER A 54 0.28 -3.74 11.25
CA SER A 54 0.57 -4.57 12.43
C SER A 54 0.98 -6.00 12.07
N ALA A 55 0.55 -6.51 10.92
CA ALA A 55 0.85 -7.87 10.45
C ALA A 55 2.15 -7.99 9.64
N LEU A 56 2.84 -6.89 9.32
CA LEU A 56 4.05 -6.89 8.49
C LEU A 56 5.21 -6.26 9.26
N LYS A 57 6.38 -6.92 9.30
CA LYS A 57 7.55 -6.38 10.00
C LYS A 57 8.09 -5.09 9.40
N ASN A 58 8.02 -4.94 8.08
CA ASN A 58 8.52 -3.77 7.37
C ASN A 58 7.38 -3.07 6.66
N ALA A 59 6.50 -2.43 7.44
CA ALA A 59 5.36 -1.69 6.91
C ALA A 59 5.17 -0.35 7.61
N ARG A 60 4.64 0.63 6.87
CA ARG A 60 4.33 1.97 7.35
C ARG A 60 3.00 2.45 6.80
N LEU A 61 2.18 3.03 7.66
CA LEU A 61 1.00 3.81 7.27
C LEU A 61 1.38 5.30 7.27
N GLU A 62 1.06 5.97 6.18
CA GLU A 62 1.18 7.42 6.06
C GLU A 62 -0.19 8.00 5.66
N ILE A 63 -0.81 8.75 6.56
CA ILE A 63 -2.10 9.41 6.32
C ILE A 63 -1.83 10.83 5.82
N ALA A 64 -2.09 11.05 4.53
CA ALA A 64 -1.65 12.26 3.85
C ALA A 64 -2.32 12.43 2.48
N LEU A 65 -2.84 13.62 2.18
CA LEU A 65 -3.19 13.92 0.79
C LEU A 65 -1.94 14.15 -0.07
N SER A 66 -0.90 14.79 0.48
CA SER A 66 0.36 15.07 -0.22
C SER A 66 1.56 15.08 0.71
N ARG A 67 2.70 14.66 0.17
CA ARG A 67 4.03 14.71 0.78
C ARG A 67 5.05 15.16 -0.27
N PRO A 68 6.07 15.96 0.10
CA PRO A 68 6.99 16.56 -0.87
C PRO A 68 7.89 15.52 -1.56
N SER A 69 8.17 14.39 -0.90
CA SER A 69 9.00 13.30 -1.46
C SER A 69 8.75 11.98 -0.72
N LEU A 70 9.21 10.87 -1.32
CA LEU A 70 9.26 9.57 -0.64
C LEU A 70 10.15 9.62 0.61
N ALA A 71 11.29 10.32 0.55
CA ALA A 71 12.18 10.49 1.69
C ALA A 71 11.50 11.23 2.86
N ALA A 72 10.62 12.20 2.58
CA ALA A 72 9.85 12.87 3.62
C ALA A 72 8.83 11.95 4.30
N VAL A 73 8.28 10.98 3.57
CA VAL A 73 7.40 9.94 4.13
C VAL A 73 8.19 8.97 5.01
N LEU A 74 9.31 8.47 4.48
CA LEU A 74 10.11 7.43 5.14
C LEU A 74 11.04 7.98 6.24
N LYS A 75 11.25 9.29 6.27
CA LYS A 75 12.18 10.00 7.19
C LYS A 75 13.64 9.58 7.03
N HIS A 76 14.01 9.09 5.85
CA HIS A 76 15.38 8.79 5.45
C HIS A 76 15.53 8.93 3.93
N PRO A 77 16.76 9.04 3.39
CA PRO A 77 16.97 9.06 1.94
C PRO A 77 16.39 7.81 1.27
N ALA A 78 15.65 8.00 0.17
CA ALA A 78 15.06 6.93 -0.61
C ALA A 78 14.92 7.37 -2.08
N ASP A 79 15.25 6.47 -3.01
CA ASP A 79 15.05 6.69 -4.45
C ASP A 79 13.69 6.10 -4.88
N PRO A 80 12.72 6.93 -5.31
CA PRO A 80 11.45 6.43 -5.82
C PRO A 80 11.57 5.40 -6.96
N LYS A 81 12.64 5.41 -7.75
CA LYS A 81 12.84 4.43 -8.84
C LYS A 81 13.06 3.00 -8.34
N LYS A 82 13.49 2.83 -7.09
CA LYS A 82 13.61 1.55 -6.40
C LYS A 82 12.33 1.12 -5.68
N TRP A 83 11.22 1.85 -5.88
CA TRP A 83 9.93 1.52 -5.31
C TRP A 83 8.91 1.21 -6.39
N GLY A 84 7.97 0.32 -6.08
CA GLY A 84 6.88 -0.07 -6.96
C GLY A 84 5.53 0.33 -6.40
N VAL A 85 4.71 1.08 -7.13
CA VAL A 85 3.34 1.43 -6.71
C VAL A 85 2.34 0.44 -7.30
N LEU A 86 1.47 -0.13 -6.45
CA LEU A 86 0.26 -0.82 -6.90
C LEU A 86 -0.76 0.23 -7.30
N TYR A 87 -0.82 0.56 -8.59
CA TYR A 87 -1.81 1.49 -9.11
C TYR A 87 -2.26 1.05 -10.49
N LEU A 88 -3.57 0.83 -10.60
CA LEU A 88 -4.17 0.20 -11.77
C LEU A 88 -4.07 1.08 -13.01
N GLY A 89 -4.03 2.41 -12.89
CA GLY A 89 -3.86 3.33 -14.02
C GLY A 89 -4.86 3.08 -15.16
N ALA A 90 -4.63 3.70 -16.33
CA ALA A 90 -5.24 3.24 -17.56
C ALA A 90 -4.36 2.10 -18.10
N GLN A 91 -4.89 0.88 -18.14
CA GLN A 91 -4.20 -0.26 -18.75
C GLN A 91 -4.71 -0.47 -20.15
N ASN A 92 -3.78 -0.72 -21.08
CA ASN A 92 -4.14 -1.15 -22.43
C ASN A 92 -4.24 -2.68 -22.49
N GLU A 93 -3.50 -3.36 -21.60
CA GLU A 93 -3.45 -4.81 -21.48
C GLU A 93 -3.74 -5.19 -20.03
N THR A 94 -4.75 -6.04 -19.82
CA THR A 94 -5.07 -6.57 -18.49
C THR A 94 -4.72 -8.07 -18.47
N PRO A 95 -3.73 -8.49 -17.67
CA PRO A 95 -3.41 -9.90 -17.51
C PRO A 95 -4.60 -10.64 -16.93
N VAL A 96 -4.90 -11.82 -17.48
CA VAL A 96 -5.97 -12.71 -16.99
C VAL A 96 -5.44 -13.65 -15.91
N ALA A 97 -4.18 -14.06 -16.03
CA ALA A 97 -3.55 -14.95 -15.07
C ALA A 97 -3.30 -14.20 -13.74
N PRO A 98 -3.54 -14.85 -12.59
CA PRO A 98 -3.13 -14.30 -11.31
C PRO A 98 -1.62 -14.11 -11.25
N GLY A 99 -1.19 -12.98 -10.69
CA GLY A 99 0.22 -12.63 -10.60
C GLY A 99 0.47 -11.15 -10.35
N LEU A 100 1.74 -10.83 -10.17
CA LEU A 100 2.23 -9.46 -10.13
C LEU A 100 2.88 -9.16 -11.47
N TYR A 101 2.56 -8.00 -12.04
CA TYR A 101 3.00 -7.56 -13.36
C TYR A 101 3.59 -6.16 -13.29
N ALA A 102 4.74 -5.93 -13.90
CA ALA A 102 5.28 -4.61 -14.11
C ALA A 102 4.67 -3.99 -15.37
N VAL A 103 4.30 -2.71 -15.27
CA VAL A 103 3.60 -1.99 -16.34
C VAL A 103 4.44 -0.81 -16.81
N GLY A 104 4.65 -0.71 -18.11
CA GLY A 104 5.34 0.41 -18.73
C GLY A 104 4.53 1.71 -18.63
N ARG A 105 5.19 2.86 -18.88
CA ARG A 105 4.51 4.17 -18.84
C ARG A 105 3.35 4.29 -19.83
N LYS A 106 3.43 3.57 -20.95
CA LYS A 106 2.42 3.50 -22.01
C LYS A 106 1.30 2.49 -21.72
N GLY A 107 1.32 1.78 -20.58
CA GLY A 107 0.25 0.87 -20.17
C GLY A 107 0.34 -0.56 -20.71
N GLY A 108 1.46 -0.95 -21.35
CA GLY A 108 1.75 -2.33 -21.74
C GLY A 108 2.52 -3.09 -20.67
N LEU A 109 2.37 -4.42 -20.65
CA LEU A 109 3.06 -5.30 -19.70
C LEU A 109 4.57 -5.37 -20.03
N LEU A 110 5.39 -5.61 -19.00
CA LEU A 110 6.83 -5.78 -19.13
C LEU A 110 7.23 -7.22 -18.79
N ASP A 111 8.07 -7.82 -19.63
CA ASP A 111 8.51 -9.21 -19.50
C ASP A 111 9.47 -9.43 -18.32
N ASP A 112 10.16 -8.37 -17.86
CA ASP A 112 11.18 -8.38 -16.80
C ASP A 112 10.59 -8.10 -15.40
N THR A 113 9.34 -8.52 -15.17
CA THR A 113 8.65 -8.22 -13.91
C THR A 113 9.38 -8.81 -12.69
N ALA A 114 9.87 -10.04 -12.77
CA ALA A 114 10.51 -10.72 -11.66
C ALA A 114 11.80 -10.01 -11.21
N GLU A 115 12.63 -9.62 -12.18
CA GLU A 115 13.88 -8.88 -11.98
C GLU A 115 13.61 -7.51 -11.37
N ARG A 116 12.60 -6.81 -11.89
CA ARG A 116 12.15 -5.50 -11.37
C ARG A 116 11.75 -5.59 -9.92
N VAL A 117 10.85 -6.53 -9.59
CA VAL A 117 10.35 -6.73 -8.22
C VAL A 117 11.49 -7.12 -7.28
N LYS A 118 12.41 -7.99 -7.71
CA LYS A 118 13.58 -8.40 -6.93
C LYS A 118 14.51 -7.23 -6.58
N GLY A 119 14.57 -6.22 -7.45
CA GLY A 119 15.38 -5.01 -7.29
C GLY A 119 14.71 -3.87 -6.54
N LEU A 120 13.48 -4.05 -6.05
CA LEU A 120 12.79 -3.02 -5.27
C LEU A 120 13.26 -3.01 -3.81
N ASP A 121 13.29 -1.81 -3.23
CA ASP A 121 13.43 -1.62 -1.79
C ASP A 121 12.05 -1.76 -1.11
N GLY A 122 10.97 -1.44 -1.82
CA GLY A 122 9.61 -1.52 -1.28
C GLY A 122 8.50 -1.31 -2.30
N ILE A 123 7.27 -1.55 -1.84
CA ILE A 123 6.02 -1.34 -2.56
C ILE A 123 5.16 -0.28 -1.89
N ILE A 124 4.35 0.42 -2.70
CA ILE A 124 3.45 1.48 -2.26
C ILE A 124 2.01 1.07 -2.59
N LEU A 125 1.15 1.10 -1.58
CA LEU A 125 -0.28 0.90 -1.69
C LEU A 125 -0.98 2.26 -1.54
N LEU A 126 -1.86 2.61 -2.48
CA LEU A 126 -2.70 3.79 -2.36
C LEU A 126 -4.04 3.36 -1.75
N ASP A 127 -4.33 3.83 -0.54
CA ASP A 127 -5.54 3.43 0.18
C ASP A 127 -6.62 4.51 0.12
N GLY A 128 -7.78 4.10 -0.40
CA GLY A 128 -8.97 4.91 -0.60
C GLY A 128 -9.79 4.46 -1.81
N SER A 129 -10.96 5.08 -2.00
CA SER A 129 -11.77 4.91 -3.19
C SER A 129 -11.00 5.28 -4.46
N TRP A 130 -11.49 4.85 -5.62
CA TRP A 130 -10.87 5.13 -6.92
C TRP A 130 -10.53 6.61 -7.14
N SER A 131 -11.43 7.52 -6.78
CA SER A 131 -11.21 8.96 -6.91
C SER A 131 -10.15 9.47 -5.92
N GLN A 132 -10.13 8.94 -4.70
CA GLN A 132 -9.15 9.29 -3.66
C GLN A 132 -7.75 8.75 -3.99
N ALA A 133 -7.62 7.50 -4.43
CA ALA A 133 -6.35 6.93 -4.88
C ALA A 133 -5.79 7.71 -6.08
N LYS A 134 -6.66 8.11 -7.02
CA LYS A 134 -6.28 9.01 -8.12
C LYS A 134 -5.84 10.39 -7.60
N ALA A 135 -6.49 10.93 -6.57
CA ALA A 135 -6.06 12.18 -5.95
C ALA A 135 -4.68 12.03 -5.29
N LEU A 136 -4.45 10.97 -4.52
CA LEU A 136 -3.14 10.65 -3.92
C LEU A 136 -2.06 10.56 -5.00
N TRP A 137 -2.33 9.86 -6.11
CA TRP A 137 -1.42 9.75 -7.25
C TRP A 137 -0.96 11.12 -7.77
N TRP A 138 -1.91 12.00 -8.09
CA TRP A 138 -1.60 13.30 -8.70
C TRP A 138 -1.06 14.33 -7.71
N ARG A 139 -1.42 14.21 -6.43
CA ARG A 139 -0.95 15.08 -5.35
C ARG A 139 0.46 14.75 -4.86
N ASN A 140 1.03 13.61 -5.29
CA ASN A 140 2.36 13.15 -4.93
C ASN A 140 3.20 12.90 -6.20
N PRO A 141 3.75 13.94 -6.86
CA PRO A 141 4.44 13.80 -8.16
C PRO A 141 5.62 12.83 -8.16
N TRP A 142 6.21 12.56 -6.99
CA TRP A 142 7.28 11.57 -6.84
C TRP A 142 6.80 10.13 -7.13
N LEU A 143 5.50 9.83 -7.04
CA LEU A 143 4.93 8.55 -7.47
C LEU A 143 5.13 8.30 -8.97
N LEU A 144 5.19 9.35 -9.80
CA LEU A 144 5.46 9.23 -11.24
C LEU A 144 6.85 8.68 -11.58
N LYS A 145 7.77 8.71 -10.60
CA LYS A 145 9.13 8.19 -10.73
C LYS A 145 9.25 6.72 -10.32
N THR A 146 8.23 6.17 -9.66
CA THR A 146 8.20 4.78 -9.21
C THR A 146 7.95 3.83 -10.37
N GLN A 147 8.29 2.55 -10.17
CA GLN A 147 7.85 1.49 -11.05
C GLN A 147 6.34 1.28 -10.86
N ARG A 148 5.61 0.97 -11.93
CA ARG A 148 4.18 0.67 -11.84
C ARG A 148 3.99 -0.83 -11.79
N LEU A 149 3.22 -1.27 -10.83
CA LEU A 149 2.92 -2.66 -10.60
C LEU A 149 1.41 -2.88 -10.62
N LEU A 150 1.03 -4.04 -11.12
CA LEU A 150 -0.33 -4.51 -11.23
C LEU A 150 -0.42 -5.87 -10.55
N LEU A 151 -1.32 -5.99 -9.58
CA LEU A 151 -1.64 -7.26 -8.94
C LEU A 151 -2.96 -7.80 -9.49
N VAL A 152 -2.91 -8.98 -10.10
CA VAL A 152 -4.09 -9.79 -10.41
C VAL A 152 -4.21 -10.84 -9.30
N PRO A 153 -5.17 -10.71 -8.37
CA PRO A 153 -5.26 -11.63 -7.25
C PRO A 153 -5.68 -13.03 -7.72
N GLN A 154 -5.17 -14.06 -7.05
CA GLN A 154 -5.72 -15.40 -7.18
C GLN A 154 -7.13 -15.41 -6.58
N LYS A 155 -8.12 -15.91 -7.33
CA LYS A 155 -9.44 -16.20 -6.77
C LYS A 155 -9.25 -17.34 -5.76
N ARG A 156 -9.55 -17.06 -4.50
CA ARG A 156 -9.70 -18.08 -3.45
C ARG A 156 -11.04 -18.77 -3.58
#